data_AF-W2VBA4-F1
#
_entry.id   AF-W2VBA4-F1
#
_cell.length_a   1.000
_cell.length_b   1.000
_cell.length_c   1.000
_cell.angle_alpha   90.00
_cell.angle_beta   90.00
_cell.angle_gamma   90.00
#
_symmetry.space_group_name_H-M   'P 1'
#
loop_
_entity.id
_entity.type
_entity.pdbx_description
1 polymer ?
#
loop_
_entity_poly.entity_id
_entity_poly.type
_entity_poly.pdbx_seq_one_letter_code
_entity_poly.pdbx_strand_id
1 'polypeptide(L)'
;MTILEFLREKNIHIDAACNGLGVCGKCKIKLESTDVSISERKLLGEENIKSGYRLACMHSIDEVDKEFILKSFESEKSLKVSYLPKVLHLKSYIQIYKKSTE
;
A
#
# COMPACT_ATOMS: atom_id res chain seq x y z
N MET A 1 12.62 0.34 -8.37
CA MET A 1 11.87 0.59 -7.12
C MET A 1 10.64 -0.30 -7.13
N THR A 2 10.24 -0.88 -5.99
CA THR A 2 9.01 -1.69 -5.93
C THR A 2 7.77 -0.81 -5.90
N ILE A 3 6.62 -1.35 -6.31
CA ILE A 3 5.35 -0.63 -6.18
C ILE A 3 5.05 -0.30 -4.71
N LEU A 4 5.41 -1.17 -3.77
CA LEU A 4 5.26 -0.91 -2.33
C LEU A 4 6.03 0.34 -1.87
N GLU A 5 7.26 0.52 -2.33
CA GLU A 5 8.08 1.70 -2.03
C GLU A 5 7.47 2.96 -2.64
N PHE A 6 7.08 2.90 -3.91
CA PHE A 6 6.42 4.01 -4.61
C PHE A 6 5.15 4.47 -3.89
N LEU A 7 4.30 3.53 -3.45
CA LEU A 7 3.08 3.86 -2.70
C LEU A 7 3.41 4.56 -1.38
N ARG A 8 4.44 4.12 -0.66
CA ARG A 8 4.91 4.77 0.58
C ARG A 8 5.40 6.19 0.33
N GLU A 9 6.15 6.44 -0.74
CA GLU A 9 6.59 7.80 -1.12
C GLU A 9 5.40 8.73 -1.40
N LYS A 10 4.28 8.17 -1.87
CA LYS A 10 3.01 8.90 -2.09
C LYS A 10 2.11 8.93 -0.86
N ASN A 11 2.60 8.51 0.31
CA ASN A 11 1.86 8.40 1.57
C ASN A 11 0.64 7.47 1.51
N ILE A 12 0.61 6.54 0.54
CA ILE A 12 -0.42 5.51 0.42
C ILE A 12 0.05 4.26 1.17
N HIS A 13 -0.69 3.90 2.21
CA HIS A 13 -0.37 2.78 3.07
C HIS A 13 -1.24 1.57 2.76
N ILE A 14 -0.59 0.44 2.52
CA ILE A 14 -1.22 -0.87 2.34
C ILE A 14 -0.63 -1.87 3.34
N ASP A 15 -1.32 -2.98 3.57
CA ASP A 15 -0.83 -4.04 4.47
C ASP A 15 0.51 -4.59 4.00
N ALA A 16 1.53 -4.58 4.85
CA ALA A 16 2.86 -5.08 4.49
C ALA A 16 3.58 -5.70 5.70
N ALA A 17 3.01 -6.76 6.28
CA ALA A 17 3.50 -7.37 7.53
C ALA A 17 4.98 -7.78 7.50
N CYS A 18 5.50 -8.22 6.34
CA CYS A 18 6.92 -8.57 6.17
C CYS A 18 7.78 -7.42 5.63
N ASN A 19 7.28 -6.19 5.58
CA ASN A 19 7.99 -5.01 5.06
C ASN A 19 8.57 -5.14 3.65
N GLY A 20 7.99 -6.00 2.81
CA GLY A 20 8.41 -6.17 1.42
C GLY A 20 9.40 -7.32 1.18
N LEU A 21 9.63 -8.19 2.17
CA LEU A 21 10.46 -9.39 2.02
C LEU A 21 9.88 -10.48 1.11
N GLY A 22 8.64 -10.32 0.63
CA GLY A 22 8.02 -11.29 -0.29
C GLY A 22 7.58 -12.61 0.36
N VAL A 23 7.38 -12.67 1.67
CA VAL A 23 7.07 -13.93 2.38
C VAL A 23 5.66 -14.02 2.99
N CYS A 24 4.92 -12.90 3.08
CA CYS A 24 3.64 -12.87 3.82
C CYS A 24 2.36 -12.75 2.98
N GLY A 25 2.46 -12.37 1.71
CA GLY A 25 1.30 -12.22 0.82
C GLY A 25 0.34 -11.07 1.14
N LYS A 26 0.72 -10.10 1.99
CA LYS A 26 -0.19 -9.06 2.51
C LYS A 26 -0.26 -7.76 1.69
N CYS A 27 0.80 -7.38 0.99
CA CYS A 27 0.86 -6.17 0.15
C CYS A 27 0.10 -6.33 -1.16
N LYS A 28 -1.18 -6.70 -1.06
CA LYS A 28 -2.03 -7.04 -2.19
C LYS A 28 -2.49 -5.76 -2.89
N ILE A 29 -2.32 -5.74 -4.20
CA ILE A 29 -2.78 -4.69 -5.11
C ILE A 29 -3.43 -5.33 -6.34
N LYS A 30 -4.15 -4.56 -7.15
CA LYS A 30 -4.61 -5.02 -8.47
C LYS A 30 -3.75 -4.44 -9.56
N LEU A 31 -3.30 -5.29 -10.48
CA LEU A 31 -2.56 -4.92 -11.69
C LEU A 31 -3.22 -5.56 -12.90
N GLU A 32 -3.14 -4.88 -14.04
CA GLU A 32 -3.51 -5.46 -15.33
C GLU A 32 -2.36 -6.35 -15.83
N SER A 33 -2.67 -7.61 -16.12
CA SER A 33 -1.85 -8.59 -16.84
C SER A 33 -0.32 -8.46 -16.69
N THR A 34 0.20 -8.72 -15.50
CA THR A 34 1.65 -8.86 -15.26
C THR A 34 2.08 -10.32 -15.07
N ASP A 35 3.34 -10.60 -15.38
CA ASP A 35 3.99 -11.88 -15.10
C ASP A 35 3.96 -12.21 -13.61
N VAL A 36 3.83 -13.49 -13.27
CA VAL A 36 3.64 -13.93 -11.88
C VAL A 36 4.70 -14.93 -11.51
N SER A 37 5.45 -14.63 -10.45
CA SER A 37 6.43 -15.58 -9.93
C SER A 37 5.76 -16.79 -9.28
N ILE A 38 6.47 -17.93 -9.25
CA ILE A 38 5.98 -19.14 -8.57
C ILE A 38 5.71 -18.86 -7.08
N SER A 39 6.55 -18.05 -6.44
CA SER A 39 6.40 -17.69 -5.02
C SER A 39 5.16 -16.83 -4.77
N GLU A 40 4.89 -15.87 -5.64
CA GLU A 40 3.72 -15.00 -5.56
C GLU A 40 2.42 -15.81 -5.73
N ARG A 41 2.40 -16.70 -6.73
CA ARG A 41 1.29 -17.62 -6.98
C ARG A 41 1.01 -18.52 -5.78
N LYS A 42 2.04 -19.02 -5.09
CA LYS A 42 1.87 -19.80 -3.85
C LYS A 42 1.27 -18.99 -2.70
N LEU A 43 1.63 -17.70 -2.58
CA LEU A 43 1.13 -16.84 -1.50
C LEU A 43 -0.30 -16.34 -1.75
N LEU A 44 -0.65 -16.06 -3.00
CA LEU A 44 -1.95 -15.51 -3.36
C LEU A 44 -2.98 -16.59 -3.74
N GLY A 45 -2.54 -17.73 -4.27
CA GLY A 45 -3.43 -18.71 -4.87
C GLY A 45 -3.90 -18.32 -6.27
N GLU A 46 -4.33 -19.31 -7.05
CA GLU A 46 -4.73 -19.15 -8.45
C GLU A 46 -5.90 -18.20 -8.62
N GLU A 47 -6.93 -18.27 -7.77
CA GLU A 47 -8.11 -17.42 -7.89
C GLU A 47 -7.79 -15.94 -7.75
N ASN A 48 -6.88 -15.58 -6.82
CA ASN A 48 -6.47 -14.20 -6.64
C ASN A 48 -5.63 -13.71 -7.82
N ILE A 49 -4.71 -14.55 -8.32
CA ILE A 49 -3.90 -14.21 -9.51
C ILE A 49 -4.80 -13.96 -10.73
N LYS A 50 -5.78 -14.84 -10.97
CA LYS A 50 -6.76 -14.70 -12.07
C LYS A 50 -7.66 -13.48 -11.91
N SER A 51 -7.92 -13.07 -10.67
CA SER A 51 -8.70 -11.86 -10.36
C SER A 51 -7.87 -10.56 -10.45
N GLY A 52 -6.63 -10.64 -10.94
CA GLY A 52 -5.74 -9.49 -11.13
C GLY A 52 -4.98 -9.05 -9.88
N TYR A 53 -5.02 -9.83 -8.79
CA TYR A 53 -4.25 -9.49 -7.59
C TYR A 53 -2.78 -9.82 -7.74
N ARG A 54 -1.94 -8.93 -7.21
CA ARG A 54 -0.47 -9.04 -7.17
C ARG A 54 0.09 -8.54 -5.85
N LEU A 55 1.34 -8.85 -5.56
CA LEU A 55 2.07 -8.37 -4.40
C LEU A 55 2.92 -7.15 -4.77
N ALA A 56 2.59 -5.98 -4.24
CA ALA A 56 3.28 -4.71 -4.54
C ALA A 56 4.80 -4.75 -4.29
N CYS A 57 5.27 -5.59 -3.36
CA CYS A 57 6.70 -5.75 -3.09
C CYS A 57 7.47 -6.63 -4.08
N MET A 58 6.76 -7.37 -4.94
CA MET A 58 7.37 -8.29 -5.93
C MET A 58 7.36 -7.74 -7.36
N HIS A 59 6.82 -6.54 -7.55
CA HIS A 59 6.66 -5.91 -8.87
C HIS A 59 7.36 -4.55 -8.88
N SER A 60 8.03 -4.25 -9.98
CA SER A 60 8.68 -2.96 -10.18
C SER A 60 7.65 -1.90 -10.60
N ILE A 61 7.79 -0.68 -10.07
CA ILE A 61 6.94 0.43 -10.52
C ILE A 61 7.25 0.86 -11.97
N ASP A 62 8.43 0.51 -12.48
CA ASP A 62 8.86 0.88 -13.83
C ASP A 62 8.28 -0.04 -14.92
N GLU A 63 7.62 -1.13 -14.52
CA GLU A 63 6.96 -2.10 -15.41
C GLU A 63 5.46 -1.82 -15.58
N VAL A 64 4.93 -0.79 -14.92
CA VAL A 64 3.49 -0.48 -14.87
C VAL A 64 3.22 1.01 -15.05
N ASP A 65 1.98 1.34 -15.42
CA ASP A 65 1.48 2.71 -15.51
C ASP A 65 1.28 3.30 -14.10
N LYS A 66 2.01 4.37 -13.78
CA LYS A 66 2.00 5.01 -12.45
C LYS A 66 0.67 5.71 -12.18
N GLU A 67 0.09 6.36 -13.18
CA GLU A 67 -1.20 7.03 -13.11
C GLU A 67 -2.32 6.01 -12.84
N PHE A 68 -2.25 4.82 -13.47
CA PHE A 68 -3.18 3.72 -13.19
C PHE A 68 -3.12 3.28 -11.71
N ILE A 69 -1.91 3.07 -11.18
CA ILE A 69 -1.71 2.69 -9.77
C ILE A 69 -2.33 3.73 -8.85
N LEU A 70 -2.02 5.02 -9.04
CA LEU A 70 -2.53 6.08 -8.18
C LEU A 70 -4.05 6.18 -8.23
N LYS A 71 -4.64 6.11 -9.43
CA LYS A 71 -6.10 6.17 -9.61
C LYS A 71 -6.82 5.04 -8.88
N SER A 72 -6.21 3.84 -8.81
CA SER A 72 -6.80 2.70 -8.09
C SER A 72 -6.98 2.95 -6.59
N PHE A 73 -6.13 3.78 -5.98
CA PHE A 73 -6.20 4.16 -4.57
C PHE A 73 -6.97 5.46 -4.31
N GLU A 74 -7.18 6.31 -5.33
CA GLU A 74 -7.98 7.53 -5.19
C GLU A 74 -9.47 7.25 -5.10
N SER A 75 -9.97 6.21 -5.78
CA SER A 75 -11.36 5.77 -5.66
C SER A 75 -11.71 5.18 -4.29
N GLU A 76 -10.70 4.81 -3.49
CA GLU A 76 -10.86 4.24 -2.14
C GLU A 76 -10.72 5.29 -1.02
N LYS A 77 -10.53 6.59 -1.35
CA LYS A 77 -10.34 7.69 -0.36
C LYS A 77 -11.53 7.96 0.57
N SER A 78 -12.66 7.28 0.41
CA SER A 78 -13.71 7.23 1.42
C SER A 78 -13.36 6.23 2.54
N LEU A 79 -12.54 6.71 3.49
CA LEU A 79 -12.32 6.18 4.85
C LEU A 79 -11.44 4.91 5.01
N LYS A 80 -10.23 5.10 5.52
CA LYS A 80 -9.83 4.75 6.91
C LYS A 80 -8.40 5.21 7.18
N VAL A 81 -8.25 6.28 7.96
CA VAL A 81 -6.99 6.63 8.63
C VAL A 81 -6.69 5.51 9.63
N SER A 82 -5.93 4.50 9.19
CA SER A 82 -5.56 3.34 10.01
C SER A 82 -4.38 3.63 10.94
N TYR A 83 -3.74 4.80 10.81
CA TYR A 83 -2.69 5.26 11.72
C TYR A 83 -2.98 6.66 12.27
N LEU A 84 -4.09 6.78 13.01
CA LEU A 84 -4.09 7.64 14.19
C LEU A 84 -3.81 6.72 15.38
N PRO A 85 -2.71 6.90 16.13
CA PRO A 85 -2.61 6.23 17.43
C PRO A 85 -3.88 6.61 18.20
N LYS A 86 -4.57 5.63 18.80
CA LYS A 86 -5.69 5.87 19.72
C LYS A 86 -5.16 6.52 21.00
N VAL A 87 -4.60 7.72 20.90
CA VAL A 87 -4.50 8.64 22.03
C VAL A 87 -5.86 9.33 22.11
N LEU A 88 -6.77 8.70 22.87
CA LEU A 88 -7.88 9.42 23.48
C LEU A 88 -7.29 10.68 24.15
N HIS A 89 -7.89 11.84 23.91
CA HIS A 89 -7.50 13.19 24.37
C HIS A 89 -6.40 13.94 23.58
N LEU A 90 -6.66 14.24 22.31
CA LEU A 90 -5.89 15.23 21.51
C LEU A 90 -6.47 16.65 21.50
N LYS A 91 -7.35 17.03 22.44
CA LYS A 91 -7.76 18.46 22.56
C LYS A 91 -6.58 19.35 23.00
N SER A 92 -5.60 18.80 23.70
CA SER A 92 -4.39 19.50 24.18
C SER A 92 -3.19 19.42 23.23
N TYR A 93 -3.07 18.36 22.41
CA TYR A 93 -1.88 18.14 21.58
C TYR A 93 -1.81 19.05 20.33
N ILE A 94 -2.96 19.42 19.75
CA ILE A 94 -3.02 20.34 18.61
C ILE A 94 -2.61 21.77 19.01
N GLN A 95 -2.82 22.17 20.28
CA GLN A 95 -2.41 23.49 20.78
C GLN A 95 -0.90 23.65 20.92
N ILE A 96 -0.14 22.56 21.11
CA ILE A 96 1.32 22.61 21.25
C ILE A 96 1.98 22.88 19.90
N TYR A 97 1.54 22.21 18.84
CA TYR A 97 2.11 22.38 17.49
C TYR A 97 1.80 23.74 16.86
N LYS A 98 0.70 24.40 17.24
CA LYS A 98 0.40 25.76 16.75
C LYS A 98 1.19 26.86 17.45
N LYS A 99 1.87 26.58 18.57
CA LYS A 99 2.60 27.60 19.36
C LYS A 99 4.12 27.60 19.15
N SER A 100 4.66 26.70 18.32
CA SER A 100 6.12 26.55 18.13
C SER A 100 6.61 26.97 16.75
N THR A 101 5.77 27.66 15.97
CA THR A 101 6.14 28.24 14.66
C THR A 101 5.79 29.72 14.58
N GLU A 102 5.94 30.44 15.69
CA GLU A 102 6.09 31.90 15.76
C GLU A 102 7.23 32.24 16.72
#